data_AF-A0A0E2LPA9-F1
#
_entry.id   AF-A0A0E2LPA9-F1
#
_cell.length_a   1.000
_cell.length_b   1.000
_cell.length_c   1.000
_cell.angle_alpha   90.00
_cell.angle_beta   90.00
_cell.angle_gamma   90.00
#
_symmetry.space_group_name_H-M   'P 1'
#
loop_
_entity.id
_entity.type
_entity.pdbx_description
1 polymer ?
#
loop_
_entity_poly.entity_id
_entity_poly.type
_entity_poly.pdbx_seq_one_letter_code
_entity_poly.pdbx_strand_id
1 'polypeptide(L)'
;MQVASRVKARRLEMNLTQEGIALRAGMKLPTYRRFERTGEISFRGLLQIGFALNALQDFALLFAQRQYQTLDEVLAEQQPKRKRGSKK
;
A
#
# COMPACT_ATOMS: atom_id res chain seq x y z
N MET A 1 -0.85 -10.18 9.74
CA MET A 1 -2.21 -10.17 10.35
C MET A 1 -2.88 -8.79 10.29
N GLN A 2 -2.25 -7.70 10.76
CA GLN A 2 -2.88 -6.36 10.82
C GLN A 2 -3.41 -5.80 9.48
N VAL A 3 -2.75 -6.06 8.34
CA VAL A 3 -3.23 -5.62 7.01
C VAL A 3 -4.56 -6.28 6.66
N ALA A 4 -4.70 -7.59 6.85
CA ALA A 4 -5.94 -8.30 6.56
C ALA A 4 -7.10 -7.82 7.46
N SER A 5 -6.83 -7.53 8.73
CA SER A 5 -7.84 -6.93 9.63
C SER A 5 -8.33 -5.56 9.13
N ARG A 6 -7.41 -4.69 8.68
CA ARG A 6 -7.76 -3.38 8.10
C ARG A 6 -8.55 -3.52 6.79
N VAL A 7 -8.13 -4.44 5.92
CA VAL A 7 -8.88 -4.77 4.69
C VAL A 7 -10.29 -5.25 5.02
N LYS A 8 -10.44 -6.16 6.00
CA LYS A 8 -11.74 -6.65 6.45
C LYS A 8 -12.63 -5.52 6.99
N ALA A 9 -12.07 -4.61 7.80
CA ALA A 9 -12.79 -3.47 8.32
C ALA A 9 -13.32 -2.58 7.17
N ARG A 10 -12.46 -2.18 6.24
CA ARG A 10 -12.85 -1.38 5.07
C ARG A 10 -13.89 -2.08 4.19
N ARG A 11 -13.75 -3.39 3.97
CA ARG A 11 -14.74 -4.20 3.25
C ARG A 11 -16.12 -4.09 3.90
N LEU A 12 -16.19 -4.21 5.22
CA LEU A 12 -17.44 -4.14 5.98
C LEU A 12 -18.02 -2.72 5.99
N GLU A 13 -17.20 -1.68 6.10
CA GLU A 13 -17.63 -0.28 5.96
C GLU A 13 -18.29 0.00 4.60
N MET A 14 -17.81 -0.67 3.55
CA MET A 14 -18.37 -0.59 2.20
C MET A 14 -19.57 -1.54 1.98
N ASN A 15 -20.04 -2.24 3.01
CA ASN A 15 -21.12 -3.24 2.94
C ASN A 15 -20.87 -4.38 1.93
N LEU A 16 -19.61 -4.81 1.79
CA LEU A 16 -19.25 -5.85 0.83
C LEU A 16 -19.16 -7.23 1.48
N THR A 17 -19.70 -8.26 0.82
CA THR A 17 -19.43 -9.65 1.17
C THR A 17 -18.01 -10.06 0.77
N GLN A 18 -17.51 -11.20 1.28
CA GLN A 18 -16.23 -11.75 0.85
C GLN A 18 -16.22 -12.10 -0.65
N GLU A 19 -17.36 -12.56 -1.18
CA GLU A 19 -17.53 -12.79 -2.62
C GLU A 19 -17.55 -11.48 -3.41
N GLY A 20 -18.26 -10.47 -2.91
CA GLY A 20 -18.38 -9.17 -3.56
C GLY A 20 -17.03 -8.45 -3.69
N ILE A 21 -16.15 -8.53 -2.71
CA ILE A 21 -14.79 -7.97 -2.84
C ILE A 21 -13.89 -8.83 -3.73
N ALA A 22 -14.01 -10.16 -3.67
CA ALA A 22 -13.24 -11.06 -4.52
C ALA A 22 -13.53 -10.82 -6.01
N LEU A 23 -14.81 -10.66 -6.36
CA LEU A 23 -15.25 -10.31 -7.70
C LEU A 23 -14.68 -8.95 -8.16
N ARG A 24 -14.79 -7.90 -7.34
CA ARG A 24 -14.26 -6.57 -7.66
C ARG A 24 -12.73 -6.56 -7.80
N ALA A 25 -12.04 -7.36 -7.00
CA ALA A 25 -10.58 -7.50 -7.08
C ALA A 25 -10.14 -8.47 -8.18
N GLY A 26 -11.07 -9.06 -8.95
CA GLY A 26 -10.76 -9.97 -10.04
C GLY A 26 -10.08 -11.26 -9.59
N MET A 27 -10.44 -11.78 -8.41
CA MET A 27 -9.84 -13.00 -7.84
C MET A 27 -10.89 -14.02 -7.38
N LYS A 28 -10.47 -15.29 -7.31
CA LYS A 28 -11.34 -16.37 -6.84
C LYS A 28 -11.63 -16.20 -5.34
N LEU A 29 -12.87 -16.48 -4.93
CA LEU A 29 -13.30 -16.39 -3.53
C LEU A 29 -12.40 -17.18 -2.55
N PRO A 30 -11.95 -18.41 -2.84
CA PRO A 30 -11.01 -19.12 -1.96
C PRO A 30 -9.69 -18.35 -1.72
N THR A 31 -9.21 -17.62 -2.72
CA THR A 31 -8.02 -16.77 -2.61
C THR A 31 -8.24 -15.64 -1.62
N TYR A 32 -9.35 -14.91 -1.75
CA TYR A 32 -9.69 -13.83 -0.82
C TYR A 32 -9.95 -14.36 0.61
N ARG A 33 -10.66 -15.48 0.77
CA ARG A 33 -10.91 -16.07 2.10
C ARG A 33 -9.62 -16.50 2.78
N ARG A 34 -8.68 -17.11 2.04
CA ARG A 34 -7.35 -17.47 2.58
C ARG A 34 -6.65 -16.21 3.09
N PHE A 35 -6.60 -15.16 2.28
CA PHE A 35 -6.01 -13.88 2.67
C PHE A 35 -6.69 -13.26 3.90
N GLU A 36 -8.01 -13.14 3.94
CA GLU A 36 -8.70 -12.51 5.08
C GLU A 36 -8.49 -13.31 6.37
N ARG A 37 -8.32 -14.65 6.28
CA ARG A 37 -8.07 -15.54 7.42
C ARG A 37 -6.62 -15.53 7.89
N THR A 38 -5.66 -15.65 6.97
CA THR A 38 -4.23 -15.87 7.33
C THR A 38 -3.39 -14.60 7.20
N GLY A 39 -3.85 -13.63 6.43
CA GLY A 39 -3.10 -12.44 6.03
C GLY A 39 -2.11 -12.67 4.89
N GLU A 40 -2.03 -13.89 4.34
CA GLU A 40 -1.09 -14.24 3.30
C GLU A 40 -1.70 -14.10 1.90
N ILE A 41 -1.04 -13.32 1.06
CA ILE A 41 -1.35 -13.12 -0.35
C ILE A 41 -0.09 -12.64 -1.09
N SER A 42 -0.06 -12.76 -2.41
CA SER A 42 0.98 -12.10 -3.20
C SER A 42 0.82 -10.57 -3.16
N PHE A 43 1.91 -9.83 -3.37
CA PHE A 43 1.84 -8.36 -3.44
C PHE A 43 0.88 -7.88 -4.53
N ARG A 44 0.89 -8.53 -5.71
CA ARG A 44 -0.08 -8.26 -6.78
C ARG A 44 -1.53 -8.45 -6.31
N GLY A 45 -1.83 -9.54 -5.61
CA GLY A 45 -3.16 -9.77 -5.07
C GLY A 45 -3.58 -8.72 -4.05
N LEU A 46 -2.64 -8.26 -3.23
CA LEU A 46 -2.88 -7.18 -2.28
C LEU A 46 -3.17 -5.85 -2.99
N LEU A 47 -2.46 -5.53 -4.08
CA LEU A 47 -2.76 -4.36 -4.92
C LEU A 47 -4.14 -4.44 -5.57
N GLN A 48 -4.55 -5.62 -6.06
CA GLN A 48 -5.89 -5.81 -6.62
C GLN A 48 -7.00 -5.55 -5.58
N ILE A 49 -6.79 -6.01 -4.34
CA ILE A 49 -7.68 -5.70 -3.22
C ILE A 49 -7.68 -4.19 -2.93
N GLY A 50 -6.49 -3.58 -2.89
CA GLY A 50 -6.34 -2.14 -2.70
C GLY A 50 -7.10 -1.33 -3.75
N PHE A 51 -7.01 -1.73 -5.02
CA PHE A 51 -7.79 -1.14 -6.11
C PHE A 51 -9.29 -1.27 -5.91
N ALA A 52 -9.77 -2.47 -5.57
CA ALA A 52 -11.19 -2.72 -5.31
C ALA A 52 -11.76 -1.94 -4.10
N LEU A 53 -10.89 -1.50 -3.19
CA LEU A 53 -11.22 -0.68 -2.02
C LEU A 53 -10.95 0.82 -2.22
N ASN A 54 -10.56 1.26 -3.42
CA ASN A 54 -10.10 2.64 -3.69
C ASN A 54 -8.96 3.10 -2.76
N ALA A 55 -8.08 2.17 -2.37
CA ALA A 55 -7.00 2.36 -1.40
C ALA A 55 -5.61 2.15 -2.01
N LEU A 56 -5.45 2.27 -3.34
CA LEU A 56 -4.13 2.13 -3.98
C LEU A 56 -3.14 3.22 -3.53
N GLN A 57 -3.62 4.42 -3.18
CA GLN A 57 -2.76 5.50 -2.73
C GLN A 57 -1.99 5.15 -1.45
N ASP A 58 -2.52 4.27 -0.60
CA ASP A 58 -1.84 3.84 0.63
C ASP A 58 -0.51 3.12 0.32
N PHE A 59 -0.39 2.50 -0.85
CA PHE A 59 0.85 1.82 -1.26
C PHE A 59 1.94 2.80 -1.68
N ALA A 60 1.60 3.99 -2.13
CA ALA A 60 2.60 5.02 -2.43
C ALA A 60 3.31 5.53 -1.16
N LEU A 61 2.71 5.29 0.02
CA LEU A 61 3.32 5.61 1.32
C LEU A 61 4.22 4.47 1.84
N LEU A 62 4.15 3.27 1.25
CA LEU A 62 5.04 2.17 1.62
C LEU A 62 6.47 2.54 1.26
N PHE A 63 7.35 2.56 2.28
CA PHE A 63 8.77 2.91 2.13
C PHE A 63 9.03 4.34 1.61
N ALA A 64 8.03 5.23 1.65
CA ALA A 64 8.19 6.62 1.21
C ALA A 64 9.03 7.47 2.18
N GLN A 65 9.05 7.08 3.46
CA GLN A 65 9.82 7.80 4.48
C GLN A 65 11.31 7.50 4.30
N ARG A 66 12.09 8.56 4.11
CA ARG A 66 13.54 8.47 4.13
C ARG A 66 14.02 8.14 5.54
N GLN A 67 14.85 7.11 5.64
CA GLN A 67 15.56 6.79 6.87
C GLN A 67 16.92 7.47 6.81
N TYR A 68 17.14 8.44 7.70
CA TYR A 68 18.45 9.07 7.88
C TYR A 68 19.22 8.26 8.92
N GLN A 69 20.48 7.98 8.62
CA GLN A 69 21.39 7.29 9.53
C GLN A 69 22.22 8.28 10.36
N THR A 70 22.36 9.53 9.88
CA THR A 70 23.16 10.56 10.55
C THR A 70 22.49 11.93 10.54
N LEU A 71 22.92 12.80 11.46
CA LEU A 71 22.49 14.20 11.49
C LEU A 71 22.93 14.96 10.23
N ASP A 72 24.09 14.63 9.69
CA ASP A 72 24.61 15.23 8.45
C ASP A 72 23.71 14.95 7.24
N GLU A 73 23.13 13.74 7.15
CA GLU A 73 22.17 13.39 6.10
C GLU A 73 20.87 14.21 6.18
N VAL A 74 20.44 14.56 7.39
CA VAL A 74 19.27 15.43 7.61
C VAL A 74 19.58 16.86 7.19
N LEU A 75 20.76 17.36 7.56
CA LEU A 75 21.20 18.72 7.23
C LEU A 75 21.41 18.90 5.71
N ALA A 76 21.89 17.86 5.02
CA ALA A 76 22.13 17.89 3.58
C ALA A 76 20.83 18.00 2.75
N GLU A 77 19.69 17.51 3.25
CA GLU A 77 18.42 17.55 2.51
C GLU A 77 17.76 18.93 2.53
N GLN A 78 18.07 19.76 3.53
CA GLN A 78 17.60 21.13 3.60
C GLN A 78 18.33 22.05 2.59
N GLN A 79 19.37 21.56 1.91
CA GLN A 79 20.06 22.33 0.89
C GLN A 79 19.26 22.34 -0.43
N PRO A 80 19.04 23.51 -1.04
CA PRO A 80 18.30 23.59 -2.29
C PRO A 80 19.04 22.82 -3.40
N LYS A 81 18.36 21.82 -3.99
CA LYS A 81 18.83 21.16 -5.22
C LYS A 81 19.09 22.24 -6.27
N ARG A 82 20.35 22.38 -6.71
CA ARG A 82 20.77 23.39 -7.69
C ARG A 82 19.89 23.29 -8.94
N LYS A 83 19.31 24.42 -9.37
CA LYS A 83 18.40 24.50 -10.53
C LYS A 83 19.10 24.88 -11.84
N ARG A 84 20.41 25.20 -11.82
CA ARG A 84 21.22 25.55 -13.00
C ARG A 84 22.68 25.12 -12.85
N GLY A 85 23.30 24.76 -13.98
CA GLY A 85 24.72 24.38 -14.07
C GLY A 85 25.66 25.59 -14.07
N SER A 86 26.93 25.37 -13.72
CA SER A 86 27.96 26.42 -13.64
C SER A 86 29.31 26.05 -14.27
N LYS A 87 29.36 25.02 -15.11
CA LYS A 87 30.56 24.76 -15.92
C LYS A 87 30.45 25.54 -17.23
N LYS A 88 31.54 26.19 -17.64
CA LYS A 88 31.75 26.67 -19.01
C LYS A 88 32.19 25.50 -19.87
#